data_AF-A0A8H8RA87-F1
#
_entry.id   AF-A0A8H8RA87-F1
#
_cell.length_a   1.000
_cell.length_b   1.000
_cell.length_c   1.000
_cell.angle_alpha   90.00
_cell.angle_beta   90.00
_cell.angle_gamma   90.00
#
_symmetry.space_group_name_H-M   'P 1'
#
loop_
_entity.id
_entity.type
_entity.pdbx_description
1 polymer ?
#
loop_
_entity_poly.entity_id
_entity_poly.type
_entity_poly.pdbx_seq_one_letter_code
_entity_poly.pdbx_strand_id
1 'polypeptide(L)' 'MESKLEFTLRFQQYIEMIRTQDEQKLLNAITHAKKYLLPFKDTFPGEIQQVYGLLAFPPGVGPDPYA' A
#
# COMPACT_ATOMS: atom_id res chain seq x y z
N MET A 1 -12.45 -13.23 12.95
CA MET A 1 -12.35 -11.81 12.61
C MET A 1 -10.88 -11.43 12.71
N GLU A 2 -10.13 -11.50 11.62
CA GLU A 2 -8.95 -10.64 11.56
C GLU A 2 -9.50 -9.19 11.61
N SER A 3 -9.25 -8.52 12.73
CA SER A 3 -9.93 -7.29 13.08
C SER A 3 -9.62 -6.20 12.06
N LYS A 4 -10.65 -5.45 11.62
CA LYS A 4 -10.50 -4.25 10.78
C LYS A 4 -9.38 -3.32 11.26
N LEU A 5 -9.19 -3.24 12.58
CA LEU A 5 -8.11 -2.50 13.22
C LEU A 5 -6.71 -2.98 12.81
N GLU A 6 -6.46 -4.29 12.81
CA GLU A 6 -5.17 -4.85 12.38
C GLU A 6 -4.90 -4.52 10.91
N PHE A 7 -5.92 -4.65 10.06
CA PHE A 7 -5.81 -4.27 8.65
C PHE A 7 -5.44 -2.78 8.51
N THR A 8 -6.16 -1.88 9.19
CA THR A 8 -5.85 -0.44 9.16
C THR A 8 -4.43 -0.13 9.63
N LEU A 9 -3.97 -0.79 10.70
CA LEU A 9 -2.60 -0.61 11.21
C LEU A 9 -1.55 -1.05 10.18
N ARG A 10 -1.74 -2.24 9.57
CA ARG A 10 -0.84 -2.75 8.52
C ARG A 10 -0.86 -1.87 7.28
N PHE A 11 -2.02 -1.32 6.93
CA PHE A 11 -2.15 -0.41 5.80
C PHE A 11 -1.40 0.91 6.05
N GLN A 12 -1.50 1.46 7.26
CA GLN A 12 -0.73 2.66 7.62
C GLN A 12 0.79 2.40 7.60
N GLN A 13 1.25 1.25 8.11
CA GLN A 13 2.67 0.87 8.03
C GLN A 13 3.16 0.79 6.58
N TYR A 14 2.34 0.25 5.69
CA TYR A 14 2.63 0.19 4.25
C TYR A 14 2.78 1.59 3.62
N ILE A 15 1.85 2.50 3.92
CA ILE A 15 1.91 3.89 3.46
C ILE A 15 3.21 4.56 3.91
N GLU A 16 3.58 4.39 5.18
CA GLU A 16 4.80 4.99 5.73
C GLU A 16 6.07 4.42 5.09
N MET A 17 6.09 3.14 4.73
CA MET A 17 7.21 2.55 3.98
C MET A 17 7.32 3.18 2.58
N ILE A 18 6.21 3.29 1.84
CA ILE A 18 6.20 3.89 0.49
C ILE A 18 6.60 5.36 0.52
N ARG A 19 6.12 6.12 1.51
CA ARG A 19 6.37 7.56 1.61
C ARG A 19 7.86 7.92 1.64
N THR A 20 8.71 7.01 2.10
CA THR A 20 10.16 7.25 2.15
C THR A 20 10.86 7.24 0.79
N GLN A 21 10.25 6.64 -0.24
CA GLN A 21 10.81 6.50 -1.59
C GLN A 21 12.20 5.84 -1.67
N ASP A 22 12.66 5.22 -0.58
CA ASP A 22 13.87 4.42 -0.52
C ASP A 22 13.62 3.05 -1.17
N GLU A 23 14.52 2.64 -2.06
CA GLU A 23 14.35 1.42 -2.86
C GLU A 23 14.19 0.15 -1.99
N GLN A 24 14.98 0.03 -0.91
CA GLN A 24 14.89 -1.10 0.00
C GLN A 24 13.56 -1.10 0.76
N LYS A 25 13.07 0.07 1.18
CA LYS A 25 11.76 0.21 1.82
C LYS A 25 10.61 -0.07 0.85
N LEU A 26 10.73 0.24 -0.44
CA LEU A 26 9.73 -0.13 -1.45
C LEU A 26 9.65 -1.64 -1.64
N LEU A 27 10.79 -2.35 -1.72
CA LEU A 27 10.81 -3.82 -1.77
C LEU A 27 10.20 -4.46 -0.51
N ASN A 28 10.49 -3.87 0.65
CA ASN A 28 9.88 -4.28 1.92
C ASN A 28 8.37 -4.02 1.94
N ALA A 29 7.92 -2.88 1.39
CA ALA A 29 6.50 -2.56 1.27
C ALA A 29 5.76 -3.57 0.40
N ILE A 30 6.33 -3.99 -0.74
CA ILE A 30 5.76 -5.03 -1.61
C ILE A 30 5.61 -6.35 -0.85
N THR A 31 6.65 -6.76 -0.13
CA THR A 31 6.62 -8.01 0.66
C THR A 31 5.60 -7.92 1.79
N HIS A 32 5.51 -6.77 2.46
CA HIS A 32 4.54 -6.51 3.51
C HIS A 32 3.10 -6.54 2.99
N ALA A 33 2.81 -5.89 1.86
CA ALA A 33 1.50 -5.88 1.24
C ALA A 33 1.05 -7.30 0.86
N LYS A 34 1.93 -8.10 0.24
CA LYS A 34 1.65 -9.51 -0.09
C LYS A 34 1.29 -10.34 1.14
N LYS A 35 1.95 -10.08 2.27
CA LYS A 35 1.77 -10.86 3.50
C LYS A 35 0.53 -10.45 4.32
N TYR A 36 0.28 -9.15 4.44
CA TYR A 36 -0.69 -8.63 5.41
C TYR A 36 -1.89 -7.90 4.80
N LEU A 37 -1.83 -7.49 3.52
CA LEU A 37 -2.90 -6.72 2.88
C LEU A 37 -3.65 -7.58 1.87
N LEU A 38 -2.95 -8.21 0.92
CA LEU A 38 -3.57 -9.00 -0.15
C LEU A 38 -4.49 -10.15 0.31
N PRO A 39 -4.28 -10.81 1.48
CA PRO A 39 -5.24 -11.79 1.99
C PRO A 39 -6.65 -11.21 2.22
N PHE A 40 -6.77 -9.89 2.39
CA PHE A 40 -8.05 -9.20 2.61
C PHE A 40 -8.71 -8.68 1.32
N LYS A 41 -8.26 -9.10 0.13
CA LYS A 41 -8.82 -8.66 -1.16
C LYS A 41 -10.34 -8.81 -1.25
N ASP A 42 -10.89 -9.89 -0.70
CA ASP A 42 -12.31 -10.20 -0.76
C ASP A 42 -13.11 -9.42 0.31
N THR A 43 -12.44 -9.00 1.39
CA THR A 43 -13.05 -8.28 2.53
C THR A 43 -13.01 -6.76 2.35
N PHE A 44 -11.90 -6.23 1.82
CA PHE A 44 -11.64 -4.79 1.65
C PHE A 44 -11.14 -4.48 0.24
N PRO A 45 -11.94 -4.73 -0.82
CA PRO A 45 -11.48 -4.59 -2.20
C PRO A 45 -11.07 -3.15 -2.56
N GLY A 46 -11.75 -2.13 -2.00
CA GLY A 46 -11.42 -0.72 -2.22
C GLY A 46 -10.03 -0.35 -1.70
N GLU A 47 -9.70 -0.77 -0.48
CA GLU A 47 -8.40 -0.45 0.13
C GLU A 47 -7.27 -1.20 -0.59
N ILE A 48 -7.55 -2.40 -1.10
CA ILE A 48 -6.56 -3.16 -1.89
C ILE A 48 -6.28 -2.50 -3.23
N GLN A 49 -7.28 -1.88 -3.86
CA GLN A 49 -7.03 -1.05 -5.05
C GLN A 49 -6.11 0.14 -4.72
N GLN A 50 -6.28 0.77 -3.56
CA GLN A 50 -5.40 1.86 -3.11
C GLN A 50 -3.97 1.37 -2.84
N VAL A 51 -3.80 0.17 -2.27
CA VAL A 51 -2.47 -0.45 -2.09
C VAL A 51 -1.73 -0.53 -3.42
N TYR A 52 -2.38 -1.04 -4.48
CA TYR A 52 -1.76 -1.08 -5.81
C TYR A 52 -1.47 0.32 -6.37
N GLY A 53 -2.40 1.25 -6.20
CA GLY A 53 -2.25 2.64 -6.66
C GLY A 53 -1.05 3.35 -6.02
N LEU A 54 -0.84 3.18 -4.72
CA LEU A 54 0.26 3.83 -3.99
C LEU A 54 1.65 3.36 -4.45
N LEU A 55 1.77 2.13 -4.96
CA LEU A 55 3.03 1.65 -5.54
C LEU A 55 3.27 2.22 -6.94
N ALA A 56 2.20 2.42 -7.72
CA ALA A 56 2.29 2.97 -9.07
C ALA A 56 2.49 4.49 -9.07
N PHE A 57 1.90 5.19 -8.08
CA PHE A 57 1.91 6.64 -7.97
C PHE A 57 2.56 7.07 -6.65
N PRO A 58 3.89 7.27 -6.65
CA PRO A 58 4.58 7.72 -5.45
C PRO A 58 4.15 9.14 -5.03
N PRO A 59 4.18 9.45 -3.72
CA PRO A 59 3.79 10.76 -3.24
C PRO A 59 4.73 11.85 -3.78
N GLY A 60 4.15 12.93 -4.29
CA GLY A 60 4.90 14.07 -4.85
C GLY A 60 5.10 14.03 -6.36
N VAL A 61 4.79 12.90 -7.01
CA VAL A 61 4.62 12.86 -8.47
C VAL A 61 3.20 13.31 -8.77
N GLY A 62 3.04 14.58 -9.13
CA GLY A 62 1.80 15.06 -9.72
C GLY A 62 1.46 14.27 -10.99
N PRO A 63 0.19 14.23 -11.43
CA PRO A 63 -0.14 13.62 -12.70
C PRO A 63 0.76 14.24 -13.77
N ASP A 64 1.43 13.41 -14.55
CA ASP A 64 2.16 13.91 -15.71
C ASP A 64 1.14 14.66 -16.59
N PRO A 65 1.40 15.93 -16.95
CA PRO A 65 0.43 16.75 -17.68
C PRO A 65 0.09 16.21 -19.07
N TYR A 66 0.74 15.13 -19.51
CA TYR A 66 0.56 14.46 -20.79
C TYR A 66 0.21 12.96 -20.67
N ALA A 67 -0.07 12.43 -19.47
CA ALA A 67 -0.52 11.05 -19.24
C ALA A 67 -2.01 10.81 -19.55
#